data_AF-A0A9X6S2D5-F1
#
_entry.id   AF-A0A9X6S2D5-F1
#
_cell.length_a   1.000
_cell.length_b   1.000
_cell.length_c   1.000
_cell.angle_alpha   90.00
_cell.angle_beta   90.00
_cell.angle_gamma   90.00
#
_symmetry.space_group_name_H-M   'P 1'
#
loop_
_entity.id
_entity.type
_entity.pdbx_description
1 polymer ?
#
loop_
_entity_poly.entity_id
_entity_poly.type
_entity_poly.pdbx_seq_one_letter_code
_entity_poly.pdbx_strand_id
1 'polypeptide(L)'
;MNRGRTAYFGKKVEFDGLKFDSEKEAKFYERFIYGRDLNATVHESFTIQPMVELHNGLRLRSANYTPDVVIRDEDGNLLHVYDVKTGFNSTYNIDPAAQLRFKMFAKQYGIPVEIVVPRVHDFRVKVVGLTKKTNPIIKEDVEYKWQDALEEMTKRKEG
;
A
#
# COMPACT_ATOMS: atom_id res chain seq x y z
N MET A 1 -14.66 35.65 9.86
CA MET A 1 -13.68 34.76 10.55
C MET A 1 -13.83 33.36 9.98
N ASN A 2 -12.78 32.86 9.32
CA ASN A 2 -12.77 31.56 8.63
C ASN A 2 -12.80 30.40 9.64
N ARG A 3 -13.75 29.47 9.47
CA ARG A 3 -13.79 28.20 10.21
C ARG A 3 -12.68 27.29 9.66
N GLY A 4 -11.59 27.15 10.42
CA GLY A 4 -10.54 26.18 10.12
C GLY A 4 -11.13 24.77 10.08
N ARG A 5 -11.00 24.08 8.94
CA ARG A 5 -11.25 22.64 8.84
C ARG A 5 -10.15 21.94 9.62
N THR A 6 -10.48 21.36 10.76
CA THR A 6 -9.60 20.42 11.46
C THR A 6 -9.46 19.18 10.57
N ALA A 7 -8.36 19.11 9.82
CA ALA A 7 -7.98 17.88 9.17
C ALA A 7 -7.55 16.91 10.27
N TYR A 8 -8.29 15.82 10.44
CA TYR A 8 -7.96 14.72 11.34
C TYR A 8 -6.75 13.97 10.77
N PHE A 9 -5.58 14.59 10.78
CA PHE A 9 -4.33 13.90 10.46
C PHE A 9 -4.03 12.94 11.60
N GLY A 10 -3.82 11.66 11.26
CA GLY A 10 -3.42 10.64 12.22
C GLY A 10 -2.21 11.11 13.02
N LYS A 11 -2.14 10.71 14.29
CA LYS A 11 -0.99 10.99 15.13
C LYS A 11 0.22 10.25 14.52
N LYS A 12 1.21 11.00 14.05
CA LYS A 12 2.49 10.43 13.61
C LYS A 12 3.12 9.68 14.77
N VAL A 13 3.66 8.50 14.48
CA VAL A 13 4.29 7.62 15.45
C VAL A 13 5.73 7.38 15.04
N GLU A 14 6.62 7.31 16.01
CA GLU A 14 8.02 6.94 15.80
C GLU A 14 8.25 5.57 16.46
N PHE A 15 8.84 4.64 15.72
CA PHE A 15 9.17 3.29 16.20
C PHE A 15 10.49 2.88 15.54
N ASP A 16 11.46 2.44 16.34
CA ASP A 16 12.80 2.02 15.89
C ASP A 16 13.50 3.05 14.96
N GLY A 17 13.35 4.35 15.27
CA GLY A 17 13.92 5.44 14.46
C GLY A 17 13.19 5.72 13.14
N LEU A 18 12.17 4.93 12.79
CA LEU A 18 11.30 5.13 11.63
C LEU A 18 10.07 5.94 12.03
N LYS A 19 9.61 6.81 11.12
CA LYS A 19 8.40 7.63 11.30
C LYS A 19 7.28 7.04 10.46
N PHE A 20 6.14 6.85 11.08
CA PHE A 20 4.92 6.32 10.49
C PHE A 20 3.82 7.38 10.53
N ASP A 21 2.97 7.39 9.51
CA ASP A 21 1.86 8.35 9.40
C ASP A 21 0.68 7.96 10.30
N SER A 22 0.66 6.72 10.82
CA SER A 22 -0.35 6.29 11.79
C SER A 22 0.13 5.18 12.75
N GLU A 23 -0.55 5.04 13.88
CA GLU A 23 -0.35 3.94 14.82
C GLU A 23 -0.63 2.56 14.20
N LYS A 24 -1.57 2.46 13.25
CA LYS A 24 -1.86 1.18 12.58
C LYS A 24 -0.72 0.74 11.67
N GLU A 25 -0.09 1.70 11.00
CA GLU A 25 1.06 1.45 10.16
C GLU A 25 2.25 0.98 10.99
N ALA A 26 2.56 1.69 12.08
CA ALA A 26 3.59 1.28 13.03
C ALA A 26 3.32 -0.12 13.58
N LYS A 27 2.07 -0.45 13.96
CA LYS A 27 1.70 -1.80 14.44
C LYS A 27 1.82 -2.89 13.38
N PHE A 28 1.54 -2.57 12.11
CA PHE A 28 1.72 -3.53 11.02
C PHE A 28 3.22 -3.83 10.86
N TYR A 29 4.05 -2.78 10.81
CA TYR A 29 5.50 -2.91 10.73
C TYR A 29 6.06 -3.69 11.93
N GLU A 30 5.74 -3.27 13.15
CA GLU A 30 6.19 -3.91 14.40
C GLU A 30 5.88 -5.42 14.45
N ARG A 31 4.69 -5.83 14.00
CA ARG A 31 4.22 -7.22 14.16
C ARG A 31 4.65 -8.16 13.04
N PHE A 32 4.63 -7.67 11.80
CA PHE A 32 4.77 -8.52 10.63
C PHE A 32 6.10 -8.33 9.90
N ILE A 33 6.86 -7.27 10.20
CA ILE A 33 8.09 -6.91 9.50
C ILE A 33 9.28 -6.83 10.44
N TYR A 34 9.17 -6.07 11.53
CA TYR A 34 10.26 -5.82 12.46
C TYR A 34 10.80 -7.11 13.09
N GLY A 35 12.13 -7.21 13.19
CA GLY A 35 12.83 -8.38 13.74
C GLY A 35 12.87 -9.61 12.83
N ARG A 36 12.32 -9.54 11.62
CA ARG A 36 12.43 -10.58 10.59
C ARG A 36 13.57 -10.24 9.61
N ASP A 37 14.15 -11.27 9.00
CA ASP A 37 15.19 -11.13 7.99
C ASP A 37 14.57 -10.78 6.62
N LEU A 38 14.10 -9.53 6.51
CA LEU A 38 13.42 -9.01 5.32
C LEU A 38 14.10 -7.73 4.84
N ASN A 39 14.32 -7.62 3.53
CA ASN A 39 14.74 -6.36 2.90
C ASN A 39 13.54 -5.42 2.78
N ALA A 40 13.12 -4.86 3.91
CA ALA A 40 11.96 -4.00 4.03
C ALA A 40 12.33 -2.52 4.15
N THR A 41 11.60 -1.67 3.43
CA THR A 41 11.72 -0.21 3.49
C THR A 41 10.37 0.40 3.84
N VAL A 42 10.38 1.48 4.62
CA VAL A 42 9.19 2.22 5.02
C VAL A 42 9.18 3.56 4.28
N HIS A 43 8.02 3.93 3.71
CA HIS A 43 7.83 5.19 2.99
C HIS A 43 8.82 5.46 1.85
N GLU A 44 9.26 4.43 1.13
CA GLU A 44 10.03 4.61 -0.09
C GLU A 44 9.17 5.24 -1.19
N SER A 45 9.69 6.25 -1.89
CA SER A 45 8.94 6.96 -2.94
C SER A 45 9.26 6.44 -4.33
N PHE A 46 8.21 6.17 -5.11
CA PHE A 46 8.30 5.67 -6.48
C PHE A 46 7.68 6.68 -7.44
N THR A 47 8.38 6.99 -8.53
CA THR A 47 7.78 7.78 -9.61
C THR A 47 6.78 6.91 -10.36
N ILE A 48 5.51 7.32 -10.41
CA ILE A 48 4.42 6.64 -11.12
C ILE A 48 4.00 7.37 -12.41
N GLN A 49 4.44 8.61 -12.54
CA GLN A 49 4.32 9.41 -13.74
C GLN A 49 5.60 10.24 -13.85
N PRO A 50 6.46 10.01 -14.85
CA PRO A 50 7.63 10.85 -15.06
C PRO A 50 7.21 12.27 -15.47
N MET A 51 8.10 13.22 -15.29
CA MET A 51 7.91 14.57 -15.82
C MET A 51 7.84 14.48 -17.36
N VAL A 52 6.81 15.11 -17.94
CA VAL A 52 6.60 15.10 -19.38
C VAL A 52 6.78 16.51 -19.91
N GLU A 53 7.68 16.67 -20.88
CA GLU A 53 7.82 17.91 -21.62
C GLU A 53 6.72 18.02 -22.68
N LEU A 54 6.11 19.19 -22.77
CA LEU A 54 5.08 19.56 -23.73
C LEU A 54 5.64 20.61 -24.71
N HIS A 55 4.74 21.33 -25.39
CA HIS A 55 5.11 22.38 -26.32
C HIS A 55 5.73 23.60 -25.64
N ASN A 56 6.70 24.24 -26.31
CA ASN A 56 7.37 25.49 -25.89
C ASN A 56 7.98 25.45 -24.48
N GLY A 57 8.55 24.31 -24.07
CA GLY A 57 9.23 24.17 -22.78
C GLY A 57 8.29 24.10 -21.57
N LEU A 58 6.97 24.03 -21.76
CA LEU A 58 6.03 23.73 -20.69
C LEU A 58 6.18 22.26 -20.27
N ARG A 59 6.09 21.98 -18.96
CA ARG A 59 6.30 20.63 -18.41
C ARG A 59 5.16 20.24 -17.48
N LEU A 60 4.64 19.02 -17.65
CA LEU A 60 3.78 18.37 -16.67
C LEU A 60 4.67 17.81 -15.56
N ARG A 61 4.35 18.15 -14.30
CA ARG A 61 5.09 17.66 -13.13
C ARG A 61 5.02 16.13 -13.04
N SER A 62 6.09 15.53 -12.55
CA SER A 62 6.06 14.13 -12.16
C SER A 62 5.07 13.91 -11.02
N ALA A 63 4.55 12.69 -10.93
CA ALA A 63 3.79 12.23 -9.78
C ALA A 63 4.52 11.04 -9.15
N ASN A 64 4.65 11.08 -7.83
CA ASN A 64 5.21 10.01 -7.04
C ASN A 64 4.11 9.35 -6.19
N TYR A 65 4.33 8.10 -5.87
CA TYR A 65 3.55 7.33 -4.92
C TYR A 65 4.49 6.75 -3.87
N THR A 66 4.11 6.90 -2.61
CA THR A 66 4.88 6.41 -1.48
C THR A 66 3.99 5.42 -0.73
N PRO A 67 4.17 4.09 -0.93
CA PRO A 67 3.54 3.08 -0.10
C PRO A 67 4.04 3.14 1.35
N ASP A 68 3.35 2.45 2.25
CA ASP A 68 3.72 2.40 3.66
C ASP A 68 4.93 1.49 3.87
N VAL A 69 4.90 0.27 3.28
CA VAL A 69 6.01 -0.70 3.38
C VAL A 69 6.27 -1.36 2.02
N VAL A 70 7.53 -1.57 1.69
CA VAL A 70 7.98 -2.33 0.52
C VAL A 70 8.96 -3.41 0.94
N ILE A 71 8.80 -4.63 0.44
CA ILE A 71 9.71 -5.76 0.65
C ILE A 71 10.32 -6.18 -0.69
N ARG A 72 11.62 -6.47 -0.68
CA ARG A 72 12.37 -6.95 -1.84
C ARG A 72 13.04 -8.29 -1.61
N ASP A 73 13.36 -8.97 -2.70
CA ASP A 73 14.32 -10.07 -2.69
C ASP A 73 15.78 -9.55 -2.64
N GLU A 74 16.72 -10.49 -2.65
CA GLU A 74 18.16 -10.19 -2.64
C GLU A 74 18.63 -9.47 -3.92
N ASP A 75 17.95 -9.71 -5.05
CA ASP A 75 18.23 -9.08 -6.34
C ASP A 75 17.59 -7.68 -6.46
N GLY A 76 16.81 -7.25 -5.47
CA GLY A 76 16.14 -5.95 -5.43
C GLY A 76 14.78 -5.91 -6.14
N ASN A 77 14.25 -7.05 -6.59
CA ASN A 77 12.91 -7.14 -7.15
C ASN A 77 11.86 -6.97 -6.05
N LEU A 78 10.75 -6.31 -6.40
CA LEU A 78 9.64 -6.09 -5.47
C LEU A 78 8.90 -7.41 -5.20
N LEU A 79 8.86 -7.83 -3.94
CA LEU A 79 8.07 -8.97 -3.47
C LEU A 79 6.69 -8.52 -2.97
N HIS A 80 6.66 -7.43 -2.19
CA HIS A 80 5.42 -6.88 -1.64
C HIS A 80 5.45 -5.36 -1.60
N VAL A 81 4.28 -4.77 -1.83
CA VAL A 81 4.05 -3.32 -1.71
C VAL A 81 2.77 -3.12 -0.92
N TYR A 82 2.91 -2.75 0.35
CA TYR A 82 1.80 -2.63 1.29
C TYR A 82 1.34 -1.19 1.48
N ASP A 83 0.03 -1.03 1.53
CA ASP A 83 -0.65 0.20 1.94
C ASP A 83 -1.62 -0.15 3.07
N VAL A 84 -1.33 0.36 4.27
CA VAL A 84 -2.00 0.05 5.53
C VAL A 84 -3.24 0.92 5.67
N LYS A 85 -4.37 0.29 5.99
CA LYS A 85 -5.66 0.96 6.18
C LYS A 85 -6.38 0.47 7.44
N THR A 86 -7.32 1.30 7.90
CA THR A 86 -8.12 0.98 9.08
C THR A 86 -9.20 -0.06 8.81
N GLY A 87 -9.66 -0.18 7.56
CA GLY A 87 -10.64 -1.15 7.08
C GLY A 87 -10.92 -0.98 5.58
N PHE A 88 -11.65 -1.93 4.96
CA PHE A 88 -11.94 -1.89 3.51
C PHE A 88 -13.22 -1.14 3.13
N ASN A 89 -14.12 -0.87 4.09
CA ASN A 89 -15.53 -0.55 3.81
C ASN A 89 -15.84 0.96 3.77
N SER A 90 -14.95 1.80 3.26
CA SER A 90 -15.35 3.19 3.01
C SER A 90 -14.61 3.80 1.83
N THR A 91 -15.32 4.66 1.10
CA THR A 91 -14.75 5.63 0.15
C THR A 91 -13.70 6.53 0.81
N TYR A 92 -13.71 6.64 2.14
CA TYR A 92 -12.71 7.36 2.93
C TYR A 92 -11.41 6.56 3.15
N ASN A 93 -11.47 5.23 3.19
CA ASN A 93 -10.29 4.38 3.39
C ASN A 93 -9.57 4.06 2.07
N ILE A 94 -10.29 4.02 0.95
CA ILE A 94 -9.71 3.78 -0.37
C ILE A 94 -10.32 4.75 -1.39
N ASP A 95 -9.88 5.99 -1.32
CA ASP A 95 -10.31 7.07 -2.22
C ASP A 95 -9.97 6.75 -3.70
N PRO A 96 -10.81 7.15 -4.68
CA PRO A 96 -10.54 6.93 -6.10
C PRO A 96 -9.15 7.42 -6.58
N ALA A 97 -8.61 8.50 -6.01
CA ALA A 97 -7.28 8.96 -6.39
C ALA A 97 -6.17 7.99 -5.91
N ALA A 98 -6.35 7.35 -4.76
CA ALA A 98 -5.45 6.29 -4.29
C ALA A 98 -5.53 5.07 -5.22
N GLN A 99 -6.73 4.63 -5.59
CA GLN A 99 -6.91 3.53 -6.55
C GLN A 99 -6.25 3.81 -7.89
N LEU A 100 -6.34 5.06 -8.38
CA LEU A 100 -5.64 5.46 -9.60
C LEU A 100 -4.12 5.37 -9.45
N ARG A 101 -3.56 5.83 -8.33
CA ARG A 101 -2.12 5.69 -8.04
C ARG A 101 -1.69 4.22 -7.98
N PHE A 102 -2.47 3.36 -7.33
CA PHE A 102 -2.18 1.91 -7.28
C PHE A 102 -2.19 1.29 -8.67
N LYS A 103 -3.13 1.68 -9.53
CA LYS A 103 -3.18 1.22 -10.93
C LYS A 103 -1.99 1.70 -11.74
N MET A 104 -1.58 2.95 -11.58
CA MET A 104 -0.40 3.51 -12.26
C MET A 104 0.88 2.83 -11.79
N PHE A 105 1.01 2.62 -10.48
CA PHE A 105 2.10 1.87 -9.88
C PHE A 105 2.18 0.45 -10.43
N ALA A 106 1.09 -0.30 -10.39
CA ALA A 106 1.05 -1.67 -10.91
C ALA A 106 1.36 -1.74 -12.41
N LYS A 107 0.89 -0.76 -13.19
CA LYS A 107 1.24 -0.66 -14.62
C LYS A 107 2.74 -0.46 -14.84
N GLN A 108 3.40 0.35 -14.01
CA GLN A 108 4.80 0.70 -14.18
C GLN A 108 5.77 -0.34 -13.61
N TYR A 109 5.45 -0.91 -12.45
CA TYR A 109 6.34 -1.80 -11.69
C TYR A 109 5.95 -3.28 -11.76
N GLY A 110 4.83 -3.63 -12.41
CA GLY A 110 4.43 -5.02 -12.64
C GLY A 110 3.88 -5.79 -11.43
N ILE A 111 3.73 -5.12 -10.29
CA ILE A 111 3.23 -5.69 -9.03
C ILE A 111 2.07 -4.84 -8.47
N PRO A 112 0.98 -5.46 -7.98
CA PRO A 112 -0.12 -4.71 -7.35
C PRO A 112 0.29 -4.10 -6.02
N VAL A 113 -0.43 -3.05 -5.61
CA VAL A 113 -0.42 -2.58 -4.22
C VAL A 113 -1.40 -3.41 -3.41
N GLU A 114 -0.92 -3.98 -2.31
CA GLU A 114 -1.67 -4.82 -1.39
C GLU A 114 -2.20 -3.97 -0.23
N ILE A 115 -3.52 -3.78 -0.20
CA ILE A 115 -4.15 -3.02 0.88
C ILE A 115 -4.32 -3.95 2.07
N VAL A 116 -3.68 -3.60 3.18
CA VAL A 116 -3.67 -4.41 4.40
C VAL A 116 -4.44 -3.74 5.52
N VAL A 117 -5.19 -4.55 6.27
CA VAL A 117 -5.90 -4.12 7.47
C VAL A 117 -5.38 -4.96 8.64
N PRO A 118 -4.42 -4.43 9.43
CA PRO A 118 -3.78 -5.17 10.50
C PRO A 118 -4.75 -5.47 11.64
N ARG A 119 -4.61 -6.66 12.20
CA ARG A 119 -5.21 -7.11 13.46
C ARG A 119 -4.09 -7.57 14.40
N VAL A 120 -4.46 -8.21 15.51
CA VAL A 120 -3.50 -8.60 16.56
C VAL A 120 -2.53 -9.68 16.09
N HIS A 121 -3.04 -10.73 15.45
CA HIS A 121 -2.26 -11.90 15.04
C HIS A 121 -2.21 -12.11 13.53
N ASP A 122 -3.09 -11.42 12.81
CA ASP A 122 -3.24 -11.55 11.37
C ASP A 122 -3.44 -10.17 10.75
N PHE A 123 -3.44 -10.12 9.43
CA PHE A 123 -3.99 -9.01 8.69
C PHE A 123 -4.87 -9.52 7.57
N ARG A 124 -5.85 -8.70 7.22
CA ARG A 124 -6.60 -8.92 5.99
C ARG A 124 -5.88 -8.23 4.86
N VAL A 125 -5.78 -8.87 3.70
CA VAL A 125 -5.20 -8.28 2.50
C VAL A 125 -6.18 -8.32 1.34
N LYS A 126 -6.18 -7.27 0.52
CA LYS A 126 -6.95 -7.20 -0.71
C LYS A 126 -6.27 -6.29 -1.74
N VAL A 127 -6.38 -6.66 -3.01
CA VAL A 127 -6.07 -5.79 -4.15
C VAL A 127 -7.36 -5.21 -4.75
N VAL A 128 -7.33 -3.92 -5.10
CA VAL A 128 -8.47 -3.18 -5.69
C VAL A 128 -8.18 -2.80 -7.14
N GLY A 129 -9.21 -2.33 -7.87
CA GLY A 129 -9.08 -1.92 -9.26
C GLY A 129 -9.00 -3.08 -10.27
N LEU A 130 -9.24 -4.31 -9.82
CA LEU A 130 -9.30 -5.50 -10.67
C LEU A 130 -10.64 -5.60 -11.40
N THR A 131 -10.63 -6.22 -12.58
CA THR A 131 -11.85 -6.47 -13.38
C THR A 131 -12.75 -7.54 -12.77
N LYS A 132 -12.17 -8.50 -12.03
CA LYS A 132 -12.90 -9.52 -11.27
C LYS A 132 -13.15 -9.04 -9.84
N LYS A 133 -14.32 -9.38 -9.29
CA LYS A 133 -14.59 -9.15 -7.86
C LYS A 133 -13.66 -10.02 -7.02
N THR A 134 -12.99 -9.39 -6.07
CA THR A 134 -12.11 -10.04 -5.09
C THR A 134 -12.64 -9.90 -3.68
N ASN A 135 -12.42 -10.93 -2.88
CA ASN A 135 -12.69 -10.91 -1.44
C ASN A 135 -11.36 -10.72 -0.69
N PRO A 136 -11.36 -9.96 0.42
CA PRO A 136 -10.18 -9.92 1.28
C PRO A 136 -9.89 -11.32 1.84
N ILE A 137 -8.63 -11.72 1.79
CA ILE A 137 -8.11 -12.94 2.41
C ILE A 137 -7.40 -12.58 3.72
N ILE A 138 -7.05 -13.57 4.53
CA ILE A 138 -6.34 -13.39 5.80
C ILE A 138 -4.94 -13.98 5.64
N LYS A 139 -3.92 -13.26 6.10
CA LYS A 139 -2.53 -13.73 6.18
C LYS A 139 -1.99 -13.48 7.58
N GLU A 140 -1.15 -14.38 8.06
CA GLU A 140 -0.52 -14.33 9.39
C GLU A 140 0.91 -13.77 9.33
N ASP A 141 1.50 -13.77 8.13
CA ASP A 141 2.83 -13.26 7.84
C ASP A 141 2.89 -12.69 6.43
N VAL A 142 4.09 -12.23 6.05
CA VAL A 142 4.42 -11.69 4.73
C VAL A 142 5.19 -12.70 3.86
N GLU A 143 5.25 -13.97 4.27
CA GLU A 143 5.97 -15.04 3.58
C GLU A 143 5.07 -15.75 2.55
N TYR A 144 4.38 -14.96 1.72
CA TYR A 144 3.50 -15.48 0.67
C TYR A 144 3.79 -14.80 -0.66
N LYS A 145 3.39 -15.39 -1.78
CA LYS A 145 3.50 -14.73 -3.08
C LYS A 145 2.22 -13.95 -3.39
N TRP A 146 2.35 -12.71 -3.83
CA TRP A 146 1.18 -11.88 -4.18
C TRP A 146 0.34 -12.50 -5.30
N GLN A 147 0.95 -13.27 -6.20
CA GLN A 147 0.26 -14.02 -7.25
C GLN A 147 -0.70 -15.05 -6.65
N ASP A 148 -0.21 -15.87 -5.72
CA ASP A 148 -1.01 -16.89 -5.04
C ASP A 148 -2.14 -16.23 -4.22
N ALA A 149 -1.84 -15.09 -3.58
CA ALA A 149 -2.83 -14.29 -2.88
C ALA A 149 -3.92 -13.76 -3.83
N LEU A 150 -3.56 -13.28 -5.03
CA LEU A 150 -4.56 -12.85 -6.03
C LEU A 150 -5.45 -14.00 -6.49
N GLU A 151 -4.89 -15.18 -6.71
CA GLU A 151 -5.67 -16.36 -7.04
C GLU A 151 -6.67 -16.68 -5.93
N GLU A 152 -6.21 -16.73 -4.68
CA GLU A 152 -7.04 -16.96 -3.49
C GLU A 152 -8.18 -15.92 -3.38
N MET A 153 -7.87 -14.64 -3.59
CA MET A 153 -8.86 -13.56 -3.57
C MET A 153 -9.95 -13.69 -4.65
N THR A 154 -9.65 -14.33 -5.78
CA THR A 154 -10.58 -14.50 -6.90
C THR A 154 -11.38 -15.81 -6.86
N LYS A 155 -10.97 -16.78 -6.04
CA LYS A 155 -11.76 -17.99 -5.80
C LYS A 155 -13.10 -17.58 -5.19
N ARG A 156 -14.19 -17.98 -5.85
CA ARG A 156 -15.53 -17.83 -5.27
C ARG A 156 -15.54 -18.68 -4.00
N LYS A 157 -16.07 -18.16 -2.88
CA LYS A 157 -16.52 -19.05 -1.81
C LYS A 157 -17.58 -19.94 -2.43
N GLU A 158 -17.25 -21.21 -2.64
CA GLU A 158 -18.26 -22.23 -2.88
C GLU A 158 -19.17 -22.18 -1.65
N GLY A 159 -20.42 -21.79 -1.89
CA GLY A 159 -21.49 -21.76 -0.92
C GLY A 159 -22.48 -22.86 -1.26
#